data_AF-A0A432REV1-F1
#
_entry.id   AF-A0A432REV1-F1
#
_cell.length_a   1.000
_cell.length_b   1.000
_cell.length_c   1.000
_cell.angle_alpha   90.00
_cell.angle_beta   90.00
_cell.angle_gamma   90.00
#
_symmetry.space_group_name_H-M   'P 1'
#
loop_
_entity.id
_entity.type
_entity.pdbx_description
1 polymer ?
#
loop_
_entity_poly.entity_id
_entity_poly.type
_entity_poly.pdbx_seq_one_letter_code
_entity_poly.pdbx_strand_id
1 'polypeptide(L)' 'MSTLPALQWRYSPKHFSDRKVPQDQLLDLIEAARLSASSYGLQPYKIWVVEDKAIREKLAEHAY' A
#
# COMPACT_ATOMS: atom_id res chain seq x y z
N MET A 1 -14.60 -9.48 5.98
CA MET A 1 -14.75 -8.69 7.23
C MET A 1 -15.60 -7.46 6.93
N SER A 2 -16.35 -6.96 7.92
CA SER A 2 -17.00 -5.64 7.82
C SER A 2 -15.94 -4.52 7.90
N THR A 3 -16.25 -3.33 7.37
CA THR A 3 -15.32 -2.20 7.24
C THR A 3 -14.81 -1.68 8.59
N LEU A 4 -15.70 -1.47 9.57
CA LEU A 4 -15.33 -0.91 10.88
C LEU A 4 -14.31 -1.78 11.66
N PRO A 5 -14.49 -3.11 11.77
CA PRO A 5 -13.47 -3.99 12.36
C PRO A 5 -12.11 -3.93 11.66
N ALA A 6 -12.08 -3.88 10.33
CA ALA A 6 -10.83 -3.79 9.57
C ALA A 6 -10.08 -2.47 9.87
N LEU A 7 -10.82 -1.37 10.01
CA LEU A 7 -10.25 -0.07 10.38
C LEU A 7 -9.73 -0.05 11.82
N GLN A 8 -10.33 -0.79 12.75
CA GLN A 8 -9.84 -0.93 14.13
C GLN A 8 -8.61 -1.85 14.23
N TRP A 9 -8.53 -2.88 13.39
CA TRP A 9 -7.44 -3.86 13.42
C TRP A 9 -6.09 -3.29 12.94
N ARG A 10 -6.10 -2.42 11.92
CA ARG A 10 -4.86 -1.87 11.37
C ARG A 10 -4.14 -0.97 12.38
N TYR A 11 -2.81 -0.96 12.31
CA TYR A 11 -1.92 -0.05 13.04
C TYR A 11 -0.71 0.32 12.17
N SER A 12 0.23 1.13 12.67
CA SER A 12 1.47 1.50 11.97
C SER A 12 2.64 0.59 12.37
N PRO A 13 2.94 -0.50 11.64
CA PRO A 13 4.07 -1.36 11.94
C PRO A 13 5.41 -0.69 11.62
N LYS A 14 6.42 -0.93 12.46
CA LYS A 14 7.82 -0.51 12.24
C LYS A 14 8.76 -1.67 11.87
N HIS A 15 8.29 -2.90 12.03
CA HIS A 15 9.05 -4.12 11.73
C HIS A 15 8.17 -5.03 10.87
N PHE A 16 8.74 -5.54 9.79
CA PHE A 16 8.06 -6.42 8.84
C PHE A 16 8.81 -7.76 8.75
N SER A 17 8.07 -8.84 8.48
CA SER A 17 8.69 -10.14 8.19
C SER A 17 9.23 -10.17 6.76
N ASP A 18 10.16 -11.08 6.47
CA ASP A 18 10.70 -11.31 5.11
C ASP A 18 9.70 -11.94 4.11
N ARG A 19 8.47 -12.24 4.57
CA ARG A 19 7.43 -12.80 3.73
C ARG A 19 6.93 -11.78 2.72
N LYS A 20 6.92 -12.18 1.44
CA LYS A 20 6.28 -11.40 0.38
C LYS A 20 4.76 -11.48 0.48
N VAL A 21 4.10 -10.37 0.16
CA VAL A 21 2.65 -10.32 0.00
C VAL A 21 2.29 -11.08 -1.29
N PRO A 22 1.29 -11.98 -1.28
CA PRO A 22 0.78 -12.61 -2.48
C PRO A 22 0.30 -11.59 -3.53
N GLN A 23 0.53 -11.88 -4.81
CA GLN A 23 0.28 -10.93 -5.89
C GLN A 23 -1.20 -10.56 -6.03
N ASP A 24 -2.09 -11.54 -5.88
CA ASP A 24 -3.55 -11.36 -5.85
C ASP A 24 -3.96 -10.37 -4.76
N GLN A 25 -3.48 -10.55 -3.54
CA GLN A 25 -3.77 -9.65 -2.43
C GLN A 25 -3.25 -8.22 -2.67
N LEU A 26 -2.07 -8.09 -3.29
CA LEU A 26 -1.53 -6.79 -3.65
C LEU A 26 -2.38 -6.08 -4.71
N LEU A 27 -2.81 -6.81 -5.75
CA LEU A 27 -3.66 -6.26 -6.81
C LEU A 27 -5.03 -5.83 -6.26
N ASP A 28 -5.62 -6.64 -5.38
CA ASP A 28 -6.89 -6.31 -4.71
C ASP A 28 -6.78 -5.00 -3.90
N LEU A 29 -5.66 -4.78 -3.20
CA LEU A 29 -5.41 -3.55 -2.45
C LEU A 29 -5.26 -2.33 -3.36
N ILE A 30 -4.54 -2.47 -4.48
CA ILE A 30 -4.36 -1.40 -5.46
C ILE A 30 -5.70 -1.03 -6.09
N GLU A 31 -6.52 -2.02 -6.43
CA GLU A 31 -7.84 -1.81 -7.02
C GLU A 31 -8.79 -1.13 -6.02
N ALA A 32 -8.77 -1.55 -4.76
CA ALA A 32 -9.53 -0.88 -3.71
C ALA A 32 -9.14 0.60 -3.56
N ALA A 33 -7.85 0.92 -3.64
CA ALA A 33 -7.38 2.31 -3.62
C ALA A 33 -7.88 3.09 -4.84
N ARG A 34 -7.80 2.51 -6.04
CA ARG A 34 -8.28 3.12 -7.30
C ARG A 34 -9.76 3.49 -7.26
N LEU A 35 -10.58 2.65 -6.60
CA LEU A 35 -12.02 2.85 -6.47
C LEU A 35 -12.41 3.87 -5.39
N SER A 36 -11.45 4.47 -4.69
CA SER A 36 -11.73 5.53 -3.72
C SER A 36 -12.30 6.79 -4.39
N ALA A 37 -13.14 7.52 -3.65
CA ALA A 37 -13.67 8.78 -4.12
C ALA A 37 -12.52 9.78 -4.36
N SER A 38 -12.53 10.45 -5.51
CA SER A 38 -11.60 11.52 -5.85
C SER A 38 -12.37 12.75 -6.30
N SER A 39 -11.82 13.94 -6.06
CA SER A 39 -12.45 15.20 -6.45
C SER A 39 -12.70 15.22 -7.95
N TYR A 40 -13.94 15.49 -8.37
CA TYR A 40 -14.41 15.43 -9.75
C TYR A 40 -14.11 14.12 -10.50
N GLY A 41 -13.79 13.03 -9.79
CA GLY A 41 -13.36 11.76 -10.40
C GLY A 41 -11.98 11.82 -11.07
N LEU A 42 -11.16 12.85 -10.80
CA LEU A 42 -9.90 13.10 -11.51
C LEU A 42 -8.82 12.05 -11.26
N GLN A 43 -8.86 11.37 -10.11
CA GLN A 43 -7.83 10.40 -9.68
C GLN A 43 -6.39 10.92 -9.91
N PRO A 44 -6.00 12.10 -9.36
CA PRO A 44 -4.73 12.75 -9.69
C PRO A 44 -3.54 12.15 -8.92
N TYR A 45 -3.41 10.82 -8.92
CA TYR A 45 -2.34 10.11 -8.24
C TYR A 45 -1.93 8.86 -9.04
N LYS A 46 -0.74 8.34 -8.74
CA LYS A 46 -0.24 7.07 -9.26
C LYS A 46 0.34 6.25 -8.11
N ILE A 47 0.08 4.94 -8.13
CA ILE A 47 0.66 4.01 -7.16
C ILE A 47 1.81 3.28 -7.85
N TRP A 48 2.98 3.33 -7.25
CA TRP A 48 4.19 2.69 -7.76
C TRP A 48 4.47 1.46 -6.91
N VAL A 49 4.52 0.28 -7.53
CA VAL A 49 4.94 -0.95 -6.87
C VAL A 49 6.45 -1.11 -7.07
N VAL A 50 7.21 -0.96 -5.99
CA VAL A 50 8.68 -1.05 -6.01
C VAL A 50 9.12 -2.35 -5.36
N GLU A 51 9.47 -3.35 -6.16
CA GLU A 51 9.95 -4.65 -5.66
C GLU A 51 11.48 -4.72 -5.54
N ASP A 52 12.20 -3.98 -6.39
CA ASP A 52 13.65 -3.97 -6.42
C ASP A 52 14.24 -3.56 -5.06
N LYS A 53 15.11 -4.40 -4.51
CA LYS A 53 15.69 -4.18 -3.19
C LYS A 53 16.63 -2.97 -3.16
N ALA A 54 17.45 -2.78 -4.19
CA ALA A 54 18.40 -1.68 -4.26
C ALA A 54 17.68 -0.33 -4.38
N ILE A 55 16.57 -0.27 -5.10
CA ILE A 55 15.72 0.94 -5.15
C ILE A 55 15.11 1.22 -3.78
N ARG A 56 14.57 0.20 -3.10
CA ARG A 56 13.99 0.38 -1.75
C ARG A 56 15.01 0.86 -0.72
N GLU A 57 16.24 0.36 -0.77
CA GLU A 57 17.33 0.81 0.11
C GLU A 57 17.67 2.28 -0.11
N LYS A 58 17.80 2.72 -1.37
CA LYS A 58 18.00 4.14 -1.71
C LYS A 58 16.87 5.05 -1.22
N LEU A 59 15.62 4.59 -1.32
CA LEU A 59 14.47 5.33 -0.79
C LEU A 59 14.50 5.42 0.73
N ALA A 60 14.90 4.34 1.42
CA ALA A 60 14.97 4.31 2.87
C ALA A 60 16.00 5.30 3.44
N GLU A 61 17.12 5.53 2.74
CA GLU A 61 18.12 6.55 3.13
C GLU A 61 17.54 7.98 3.22
N HIS A 62 16.44 8.24 2.52
CA HIS A 62 15.78 9.55 2.46
C HIS A 62 14.45 9.59 3.23
N ALA A 63 14.12 8.53 3.97
CA ALA A 63 12.90 8.43 4.76
C ALA A 63 13.23 8.57 6.26
N TYR A 64 12.67 9.60 6.91
CA TYR A 64 12.80 9.87 8.35
C TYR A 64 11.74 9.13 9.18
#